data_AF-A0A0Q4X620-F1
#
_entry.id   AF-A0A0Q4X620-F1
#
_cell.length_a   1.000
_cell.length_b   1.000
_cell.length_c   1.000
_cell.angle_alpha   90.00
_cell.angle_beta   90.00
_cell.angle_gamma   90.00
#
_symmetry.space_group_name_H-M   'P 1'
#
loop_
_entity.id
_entity.type
_entity.pdbx_description
1 polymer ?
#
loop_
_entity_poly.entity_id
_entity_poly.type
_entity_poly.pdbx_seq_one_letter_code
_entity_poly.pdbx_strand_id
1 'polypeptide(L)'
;MGLLALAALKFGFPRWPPRGIRKAMPKKPPHFARLIAVRQPDETDRIYAILAMAVGNAIQIAAQQEPTGPAPRHIGLLGTAIVKRMKLKVGEVRIV
;
A
#
# COMPACT_ATOMS: atom_id res chain seq x y z
N MET A 1 13.61 34.47 57.42
CA MET A 1 13.04 33.18 57.88
C MET A 1 12.91 32.26 56.67
N GLY A 2 13.61 31.13 56.66
CA GLY A 2 13.25 29.98 55.81
C GLY A 2 14.20 29.66 54.65
N LEU A 3 15.09 28.69 54.89
CA LEU A 3 15.86 27.90 53.93
C LEU A 3 14.98 27.20 52.87
N LEU A 4 15.54 26.98 51.66
CA LEU A 4 15.66 25.68 50.95
C LEU A 4 16.20 25.99 49.53
N ALA A 5 17.49 25.78 49.29
CA ALA A 5 18.04 24.58 48.65
C ALA A 5 17.61 24.43 47.18
N LEU A 6 18.56 24.46 46.23
CA LEU A 6 19.27 23.26 45.80
C LEU A 6 20.06 23.58 44.51
N ALA A 7 21.35 23.28 44.54
CA ALA A 7 22.20 23.25 43.35
C ALA A 7 21.78 22.10 42.42
N ALA A 8 21.69 22.37 41.11
CA ALA A 8 21.72 21.36 40.06
C ALA A 8 22.32 22.01 38.80
N LEU A 9 23.65 22.06 38.72
CA LEU A 9 24.48 21.07 38.05
C LEU A 9 24.35 21.16 36.52
N LYS A 10 25.35 21.84 35.94
CA LYS A 10 25.83 21.75 34.56
C LYS A 10 25.63 20.34 33.99
N PHE A 11 24.63 20.16 33.12
CA PHE A 11 24.60 19.04 32.18
C PHE A 11 24.45 19.60 30.77
N GLY A 12 25.57 19.64 30.06
CA GLY A 12 25.61 19.88 28.62
C GLY A 12 24.93 18.71 27.92
N PHE A 13 23.68 18.92 27.51
CA PHE A 13 23.03 18.06 26.52
C PHE A 13 23.51 18.52 25.13
N PRO A 14 24.18 17.67 24.33
CA PRO A 14 24.38 17.98 22.93
C PRO A 14 23.00 18.05 22.27
N ARG A 15 22.65 19.22 21.71
CA ARG A 15 21.46 19.40 20.87
C ARG A 15 21.60 18.50 19.64
N TRP A 16 21.14 17.26 19.76
CA TRP A 16 20.93 16.37 18.62
C TRP A 16 19.71 16.89 17.85
N PRO A 17 19.80 17.20 16.54
CA PRO A 17 18.59 17.44 15.78
C PRO A 17 17.80 16.13 15.71
N PRO A 18 16.45 16.17 15.80
CA PRO A 18 15.66 14.97 15.62
C PRO A 18 15.96 14.41 14.23
N ARG A 19 16.51 13.20 14.26
CA ARG A 19 16.67 12.21 13.18
C ARG A 19 15.77 12.59 12.00
N GLY A 20 16.39 13.10 10.93
CA GLY A 20 15.68 13.57 9.76
C GLY A 20 14.58 12.60 9.37
N ILE A 21 13.35 13.13 9.26
CA ILE A 21 12.25 12.46 8.59
C ILE A 21 12.76 12.20 7.18
N ARG A 22 13.34 11.03 6.95
CA ARG A 22 13.59 10.52 5.61
C ARG A 22 12.19 10.42 5.02
N LYS A 23 11.77 11.44 4.27
CA LYS A 23 10.70 11.33 3.28
C LYS A 23 10.98 10.01 2.58
N ALA A 24 10.17 8.99 2.85
CA ALA A 24 10.31 7.72 2.17
C ALA A 24 10.22 8.05 0.68
N MET A 25 11.35 7.90 -0.03
CA MET A 25 11.35 8.00 -1.48
C MET A 25 10.20 7.12 -2.00
N PRO A 26 9.42 7.59 -2.99
CA PRO A 26 8.37 6.78 -3.57
C PRO A 26 9.01 5.47 -4.03
N LYS A 27 8.72 4.37 -3.33
CA LYS A 27 9.17 3.04 -3.70
C LYS A 27 8.80 2.88 -5.17
N LYS A 28 9.79 2.50 -5.99
CA LYS A 28 9.61 2.27 -7.44
C LYS A 28 8.25 1.63 -7.70
N PRO A 29 7.49 2.10 -8.71
CA PRO A 29 6.16 1.60 -8.97
C PRO A 29 6.20 0.07 -9.08
N PRO A 30 5.18 -0.62 -8.55
CA PRO A 30 5.18 -2.06 -8.49
C PRO A 30 5.24 -2.56 -9.93
N HIS A 31 6.26 -3.34 -10.22
CA HIS A 31 6.48 -3.92 -11.54
C HIS A 31 5.59 -5.14 -11.77
N PHE A 32 4.59 -5.38 -10.95
CA PHE A 32 3.70 -6.53 -11.03
C PHE A 32 2.27 -6.07 -10.76
N ALA A 33 1.31 -6.72 -11.41
CA ALA A 33 -0.11 -6.52 -11.12
C ALA A 33 -0.60 -7.66 -10.23
N ARG A 34 -1.56 -7.38 -9.38
CA ARG A 34 -2.21 -8.36 -8.52
C ARG A 34 -3.42 -8.90 -9.26
N LEU A 35 -3.57 -10.22 -9.26
CA LEU A 35 -4.73 -10.90 -9.80
C LEU A 35 -5.76 -11.05 -8.68
N ILE A 36 -6.92 -10.43 -8.89
CA ILE A 36 -8.04 -10.44 -7.96
C ILE A 36 -9.20 -11.16 -8.65
N ALA A 37 -9.67 -12.25 -8.07
CA ALA A 37 -10.91 -12.89 -8.49
C ALA A 37 -12.10 -12.24 -7.76
N VAL A 38 -13.13 -11.91 -8.52
CA VAL A 38 -14.43 -11.49 -8.01
C VAL A 38 -15.45 -12.52 -8.47
N ARG A 39 -16.08 -13.19 -7.52
CA ARG A 39 -17.19 -14.11 -7.80
C ARG A 39 -18.37 -13.29 -8.29
N GLN A 40 -18.94 -13.67 -9.41
CA GLN A 40 -20.13 -13.04 -9.99
C GLN A 40 -21.40 -13.72 -9.45
N PRO A 41 -22.57 -13.07 -9.56
CA PRO A 41 -23.85 -13.66 -9.16
C PRO A 41 -24.21 -14.93 -9.94
N ASP A 42 -23.71 -15.07 -11.17
CA ASP A 42 -23.89 -16.24 -12.03
C ASP A 42 -22.91 -17.38 -11.71
N GLU A 43 -22.26 -17.32 -10.55
CA GLU A 43 -21.28 -18.30 -10.10
C GLU A 43 -20.00 -18.40 -10.95
N THR A 44 -19.76 -17.43 -11.83
CA THR A 44 -18.48 -17.33 -12.53
C THR A 44 -17.45 -16.53 -11.73
N ASP A 45 -16.16 -16.80 -11.96
CA ASP A 45 -15.07 -16.00 -11.37
C ASP A 45 -14.53 -15.05 -12.44
N ARG A 46 -14.67 -13.74 -12.21
CA ARG A 46 -14.03 -12.73 -13.05
C ARG A 46 -12.67 -12.35 -12.48
N ILE A 47 -11.62 -12.44 -13.29
CA ILE A 47 -10.25 -12.17 -12.87
C ILE A 47 -9.84 -10.77 -13.32
N TYR A 48 -9.38 -9.98 -12.37
CA TYR A 48 -8.87 -8.64 -12.60
C TYR A 48 -7.38 -8.57 -12.34
N ALA A 49 -6.62 -8.06 -13.31
CA ALA A 49 -5.27 -7.57 -13.10
C ALA A 49 -5.31 -6.11 -12.65
N ILE A 50 -4.80 -5.85 -11.45
CA ILE A 50 -4.77 -4.52 -10.84
C ILE A 50 -3.35 -4.18 -10.43
N LEU A 51 -2.81 -3.09 -10.97
CA LEU A 51 -1.47 -2.64 -10.58
C LEU A 51 -1.54 -1.84 -9.28
N ALA A 52 -1.25 -2.50 -8.16
CA ALA A 52 -1.32 -1.87 -6.84
C ALA A 52 -0.14 -2.26 -5.94
N MET A 53 0.28 -1.32 -5.09
CA MET A 53 1.38 -1.49 -4.14
C MET A 53 1.08 -2.58 -3.09
N ALA A 54 -0.17 -2.67 -2.62
CA ALA A 54 -0.61 -3.61 -1.58
C ALA A 54 -1.79 -4.47 -2.06
N VAL A 55 -1.93 -5.68 -1.50
CA VAL A 55 -3.08 -6.56 -1.79
C VAL A 55 -4.38 -5.87 -1.40
N GLY A 56 -4.42 -5.26 -0.21
CA GLY A 56 -5.60 -4.56 0.29
C GLY A 56 -6.09 -3.48 -0.69
N ASN A 57 -5.18 -2.69 -1.26
CA ASN A 57 -5.54 -1.68 -2.26
C ASN A 57 -6.13 -2.32 -3.53
N ALA A 58 -5.56 -3.43 -4.02
CA ALA A 58 -6.10 -4.13 -5.18
C ALA A 58 -7.50 -4.70 -4.91
N ILE A 59 -7.71 -5.29 -3.73
CA ILE A 59 -9.03 -5.80 -3.31
C ILE A 59 -10.04 -4.66 -3.22
N GLN A 60 -9.66 -3.52 -2.63
CA GLN A 60 -10.54 -2.36 -2.51
C GLN A 60 -10.91 -1.79 -3.88
N ILE A 61 -9.95 -1.70 -4.80
CA ILE A 61 -10.21 -1.26 -6.18
C ILE A 61 -11.15 -2.26 -6.89
N ALA A 62 -10.94 -3.57 -6.73
CA ALA A 62 -11.84 -4.58 -7.29
C ALA A 62 -13.26 -4.48 -6.70
N ALA A 63 -13.38 -4.26 -5.39
CA ALA A 63 -14.67 -4.09 -4.71
C ALA A 63 -15.40 -2.81 -5.13
N GLN A 64 -14.66 -1.74 -5.47
CA GLN A 64 -15.25 -0.52 -6.04
C GLN A 64 -15.77 -0.75 -7.46
N GLN A 65 -15.09 -1.59 -8.24
CA GLN A 65 -15.53 -1.93 -9.59
C GLN A 65 -16.80 -2.78 -9.57
N GLU A 66 -16.93 -3.67 -8.59
CA GLU A 66 -18.09 -4.54 -8.40
C GLU A 66 -18.57 -4.53 -6.95
N PRO A 67 -19.40 -3.53 -6.56
CA PRO A 67 -19.85 -3.36 -5.18
C PRO A 67 -20.92 -4.35 -4.73
N THR A 68 -21.61 -4.97 -5.69
CA THR A 68 -22.75 -5.87 -5.45
C THR A 68 -22.36 -7.35 -5.34
N GLY A 69 -21.07 -7.67 -5.51
CA GLY A 69 -20.56 -9.04 -5.50
C GLY A 69 -20.00 -9.49 -4.12
N PRO A 70 -19.78 -10.80 -3.94
CA PRO A 70 -18.93 -11.34 -2.88
C PRO A 70 -17.57 -10.64 -2.79
N ALA A 71 -16.99 -10.67 -1.59
CA ALA A 71 -15.71 -10.02 -1.33
C ALA A 71 -14.61 -10.51 -2.31
N PRO A 72 -13.92 -9.60 -3.02
CA PRO A 72 -12.85 -9.96 -3.94
C PRO A 72 -11.71 -10.68 -3.20
N ARG A 73 -11.13 -11.69 -3.86
CA ARG A 73 -10.03 -12.49 -3.30
C ARG A 73 -8.78 -12.39 -4.16
N HIS A 74 -7.62 -12.31 -3.52
CA HIS A 74 -6.34 -12.33 -4.20
C HIS A 74 -5.97 -13.76 -4.60
N ILE A 75 -5.77 -14.00 -5.89
CA ILE A 75 -5.46 -15.32 -6.45
C ILE A 75 -4.02 -15.44 -6.94
N GLY A 76 -3.31 -14.33 -7.14
CA GLY A 76 -1.93 -14.39 -7.63
C GLY A 76 -1.36 -13.06 -8.10
N LEU A 77 -0.23 -13.15 -8.80
CA LEU A 77 0.51 -12.00 -9.32
C LEU A 77 0.76 -12.19 -10.82
N LEU A 78 0.55 -11.12 -11.58
CA LEU A 78 0.91 -11.02 -12.98
C LEU A 78 2.33 -10.44 -13.08
N GLY A 79 3.22 -11.18 -13.75
CA GLY A 79 4.62 -10.82 -13.89
C GLY A 79 4.85 -9.54 -14.71
N THR A 80 6.00 -8.91 -14.48
CA THR A 80 6.37 -7.60 -15.05
C THR A 80 6.32 -7.52 -16.56
N ALA A 81 6.75 -8.58 -17.25
CA ALA A 81 6.73 -8.61 -18.71
C ALA A 81 5.31 -8.47 -19.27
N ILE A 82 4.35 -9.16 -18.65
CA ILE A 82 2.95 -9.14 -19.08
C ILE A 82 2.31 -7.79 -18.75
N VAL A 83 2.55 -7.26 -17.55
CA VAL A 83 2.08 -5.93 -17.13
C VAL A 83 2.55 -4.84 -18.10
N LYS A 84 3.84 -4.85 -18.47
CA LYS A 84 4.39 -3.90 -19.44
C LYS A 84 3.74 -4.05 -20.82
N ARG A 85 3.51 -5.28 -21.27
CA ARG A 85 2.82 -5.56 -22.55
C ARG A 85 1.38 -5.06 -22.54
N MET A 86 0.69 -5.19 -21.41
CA MET A 86 -0.68 -4.69 -21.21
C MET A 86 -0.76 -3.17 -20.98
N LYS A 87 0.37 -2.50 -20.73
CA LYS A 87 0.46 -1.06 -20.43
C LYS A 87 -0.42 -0.63 -19.22
N LEU A 88 -0.59 -1.52 -18.25
CA LEU A 88 -1.36 -1.28 -17.02
C LEU A 88 -0.74 -0.16 -16.17
N LYS A 89 -1.54 0.85 -15.81
CA LYS A 89 -1.14 1.93 -14.90
C LYS A 89 -1.50 1.62 -13.45
N VAL A 90 -0.87 2.32 -12.51
CA VAL A 90 -1.19 2.21 -11.07
C VAL A 90 -2.65 2.58 -10.86
N GLY A 91 -3.41 1.71 -10.22
CA GLY A 91 -4.85 1.88 -9.99
C GLY A 91 -5.74 1.54 -11.20
N GLU A 92 -5.16 1.18 -12.34
CA GLU A 92 -5.92 0.69 -13.49
C GLU A 92 -6.31 -0.77 -13.27
N VAL A 93 -7.52 -1.10 -13.69
CA VAL A 93 -8.13 -2.43 -13.61
C VAL A 93 -8.30 -2.96 -15.02
N ARG A 94 -7.85 -4.19 -15.26
CA ARG A 94 -8.13 -4.90 -16.50
C ARG A 94 -8.65 -6.31 -16.22
N ILE A 95 -9.61 -6.74 -17.01
CA ILE A 95 -10.07 -8.13 -17.01
C ILE A 95 -9.06 -8.96 -17.81
N VAL A 96 -8.72 -10.14 -17.29
CA VAL A 96 -7.78 -11.10 -17.91
C VAL A 96 -8.50 -12.39 -18.25
#